data_AF-A0A177SNZ6-F1
#
_entry.id   AF-A0A177SNZ6-F1
#
_cell.length_a   1.000
_cell.length_b   1.000
_cell.length_c   1.000
_cell.angle_alpha   90.00
_cell.angle_beta   90.00
_cell.angle_gamma   90.00
#
_symmetry.space_group_name_H-M   'P 1'
#
loop_
_entity.id
_entity.type
_entity.pdbx_description
1 polymer ?
#
loop_
_entity_poly.entity_id
_entity_poly.type
_entity_poly.pdbx_seq_one_letter_code
_entity_poly.pdbx_strand_id
1 'polypeptide(L)' 'MKKIVPDPPPALCIRAGLSHENALQLAQQHLERAISNANEAAEDAPTKQRWLIHDAVLQMEITRALLKVSVATLSIVV' A
#
# COMPACT_ATOMS: atom_id res chain seq x y z
N MET A 1 35.63 11.02 -10.04
CA MET A 1 34.82 11.02 -8.80
C MET A 1 33.38 10.66 -9.19
N LYS A 2 32.85 9.51 -8.75
CA LYS A 2 31.44 9.17 -8.97
C LYS A 2 30.63 9.99 -7.97
N LYS A 3 29.83 10.96 -8.46
CA LYS A 3 28.94 11.73 -7.58
C LYS A 3 27.86 10.80 -7.05
N ILE A 4 27.69 10.77 -5.73
CA ILE A 4 26.54 10.12 -5.10
C ILE A 4 25.32 10.95 -5.50
N VAL A 5 24.43 10.34 -6.29
CA VAL A 5 23.15 10.95 -6.63
C VAL A 5 22.19 10.58 -5.50
N PRO A 6 21.57 11.56 -4.81
CA PRO A 6 20.52 11.28 -3.83
C PRO A 6 19.36 10.55 -4.50
N ASP A 7 18.72 9.63 -3.79
CA ASP A 7 17.52 8.98 -4.29
C ASP A 7 16.45 10.03 -4.63
N PRO A 8 15.74 9.88 -5.75
CA PRO A 8 14.70 10.83 -6.13
C PRO A 8 13.58 10.86 -5.08
N PRO A 9 12.96 12.03 -4.86
CA PRO A 9 11.88 12.14 -3.89
C PRO A 9 10.70 11.25 -4.27
N PRO A 10 9.90 10.78 -3.30
CA PRO A 10 8.68 10.03 -3.59
C PRO A 10 7.76 10.84 -4.50
N ALA A 11 7.45 10.30 -5.67
CA ALA A 11 6.53 10.93 -6.62
C ALA A 11 5.12 10.42 -6.38
N LEU A 12 4.13 11.32 -6.42
CA LEU A 12 2.73 10.92 -6.45
C LEU A 12 2.43 10.24 -7.80
N CYS A 13 2.18 8.93 -7.77
CA CYS A 13 1.92 8.14 -8.98
C CYS A 13 0.50 8.36 -9.57
N ILE A 14 -0.33 9.16 -8.90
CA ILE A 14 -1.73 9.39 -9.28
C ILE A 14 -1.79 10.56 -10.26
N ARG A 15 -2.36 10.34 -11.45
CA ARG A 15 -2.64 11.38 -12.45
C ARG A 15 -4.14 11.59 -12.60
N ALA A 16 -4.54 12.81 -12.97
CA ALA A 16 -5.91 13.07 -13.38
C ALA A 16 -6.30 12.19 -14.59
N GLY A 17 -7.55 11.73 -14.63
CA GLY A 17 -8.06 10.85 -15.70
C GLY A 17 -7.83 9.35 -15.48
N LEU A 18 -7.45 8.93 -14.27
CA LEU A 18 -7.35 7.52 -13.91
C LEU A 18 -8.75 6.86 -13.95
N SER A 19 -8.88 5.75 -14.68
CA SER A 19 -10.12 4.97 -14.66
C SER A 19 -10.35 4.36 -13.28
N HIS A 20 -11.62 4.06 -12.98
CA HIS A 20 -11.98 3.45 -11.70
C HIS A 20 -11.25 2.11 -11.47
N GLU A 21 -11.18 1.24 -12.47
CA GLU A 21 -10.46 -0.03 -12.39
C GLU A 21 -8.96 0.16 -12.15
N ASN A 22 -8.32 1.07 -12.88
CA ASN A 22 -6.91 1.37 -12.70
C ASN A 22 -6.64 1.99 -11.32
N ALA A 23 -7.59 2.77 -10.78
CA ALA A 23 -7.52 3.30 -9.42
C ALA A 23 -7.56 2.21 -8.36
N LEU A 24 -8.46 1.23 -8.51
CA LEU A 24 -8.54 0.08 -7.61
C LEU A 24 -7.29 -0.80 -7.69
N GLN A 25 -6.79 -1.06 -8.90
CA GLN A 25 -5.55 -1.83 -9.10
C GLN A 25 -4.34 -1.14 -8.46
N LEU A 26 -4.19 0.17 -8.66
CA LEU A 26 -3.11 0.94 -8.05
C LEU A 26 -3.25 0.98 -6.52
N ALA A 27 -4.46 1.17 -6.01
CA ALA A 27 -4.71 1.14 -4.56
C ALA A 27 -4.29 -0.20 -3.96
N GLN A 28 -4.61 -1.32 -4.62
CA GLN A 28 -4.20 -2.65 -4.17
C GLN A 28 -2.67 -2.81 -4.19
N GLN A 29 -1.99 -2.40 -5.27
CA GLN A 29 -0.53 -2.46 -5.37
C GLN A 29 0.17 -1.65 -4.29
N HIS A 30 -0.31 -0.42 -4.04
CA HIS A 30 0.24 0.43 -2.99
C HIS A 30 0.00 -0.14 -1.59
N LEU A 31 -1.15 -0.76 -1.35
CA LEU A 31 -1.47 -1.40 -0.07
C LEU A 31 -0.61 -2.64 0.18
N GLU A 32 -0.39 -3.48 -0.84
CA GLU A 32 0.51 -4.64 -0.75
C GLU A 32 1.94 -4.20 -0.44
N ARG A 33 2.43 -3.15 -1.10
CA ARG A 33 3.74 -2.57 -0.81
C ARG A 33 3.82 -1.97 0.60
N ALA A 34 2.78 -1.30 1.06
CA ALA A 34 2.73 -0.74 2.41
C ALA A 34 2.79 -1.83 3.48
N ILE A 35 2.08 -2.94 3.29
CA ILE A 35 2.13 -4.11 4.19
C ILE A 35 3.54 -4.71 4.20
N SER A 36 4.16 -4.89 3.04
CA SER A 36 5.53 -5.43 2.95
C SER A 36 6.53 -4.54 3.68
N ASN A 37 6.51 -3.23 3.41
CA ASN A 37 7.41 -2.27 4.05
C ASN A 37 7.19 -2.19 5.57
N ALA A 38 5.93 -2.28 6.02
CA ALA A 38 5.61 -2.26 7.44
C ALA A 38 6.12 -3.52 8.15
N ASN A 39 5.98 -4.70 7.53
CA ASN A 39 6.54 -5.93 8.07
C ASN A 39 8.07 -5.87 8.15
N GLU A 40 8.74 -5.38 7.12
CA GLU A 40 10.20 -5.17 7.13
C GLU A 40 10.61 -4.20 8.26
N ALA A 41 9.91 -3.07 8.40
CA ALA A 41 10.16 -2.12 9.49
C ALA A 41 9.91 -2.71 10.89
N ALA A 42 9.03 -3.71 11.02
CA ALA A 42 8.75 -4.36 12.29
C ALA A 42 9.91 -5.24 12.79
N GLU A 43 10.72 -5.79 11.88
CA GLU A 43 11.85 -6.67 12.22
C GLU A 43 12.87 -5.93 13.09
N ASP A 44 13.23 -4.71 12.69
CA ASP A 44 14.22 -3.86 13.37
C ASP A 44 13.62 -2.97 14.48
N ALA A 45 12.30 -2.94 14.63
CA ALA A 45 11.63 -2.04 15.56
C ALA A 45 11.72 -2.52 17.03
N PRO A 46 11.89 -1.60 18.00
CA PRO A 46 11.72 -1.91 19.42
C PRO A 46 10.30 -2.41 19.74
N THR A 47 10.13 -3.18 20.82
CA THR A 47 8.88 -3.91 21.13
C THR A 47 7.61 -3.06 21.10
N LYS A 48 7.66 -1.82 21.60
CA LYS A 48 6.49 -0.93 21.60
C LYS A 48 6.10 -0.49 20.19
N GLN A 49 7.08 -0.12 19.37
CA GLN A 49 6.89 0.27 17.97
C GLN A 49 6.44 -0.93 17.14
N ARG A 50 7.04 -2.10 17.36
CA ARG A 50 6.64 -3.35 16.69
C ARG A 50 5.16 -3.67 16.88
N TRP A 51 4.63 -3.51 18.10
CA TRP A 51 3.20 -3.67 18.36
C TRP A 51 2.32 -2.71 17.56
N LEU A 52 2.69 -1.43 17.51
CA LEU A 52 1.97 -0.43 16.72
C LEU A 52 2.04 -0.71 15.21
N ILE A 53 3.19 -1.19 14.74
CA ILE A 53 3.37 -1.57 13.34
C ILE A 53 2.47 -2.77 13.00
N HIS A 54 2.42 -3.80 13.84
CA HIS A 54 1.54 -4.95 13.61
C HIS A 54 0.05 -4.58 13.65
N ASP A 55 -0.35 -3.68 14.55
CA ASP A 55 -1.72 -3.15 14.57
C ASP A 55 -2.05 -2.40 13.26
N ALA A 56 -1.13 -1.58 12.77
CA ALA A 56 -1.28 -0.91 11.47
C ALA A 56 -1.38 -1.92 10.31
N VAL A 57 -0.54 -2.98 10.31
CA VAL A 57 -0.60 -4.05 9.31
C VAL A 57 -1.96 -4.75 9.33
N LEU A 58 -2.53 -5.01 10.52
CA LEU A 58 -3.87 -5.58 10.63
C LEU A 58 -4.93 -4.68 9.98
N GLN A 59 -4.89 -3.36 10.21
CA GLN A 59 -5.81 -2.42 9.56
C GLN A 59 -5.64 -2.39 8.03
N MET A 60 -4.41 -2.50 7.54
CA MET A 60 -4.13 -2.59 6.10
C MET A 60 -4.67 -3.88 5.49
N GLU A 61 -4.54 -5.02 6.18
CA GLU A 61 -5.10 -6.30 5.76
C GLU A 61 -6.63 -6.28 5.68
N ILE A 62 -7.29 -5.68 6.69
CA ILE A 62 -8.75 -5.44 6.67
C ILE A 62 -9.13 -4.58 5.46
N THR A 63 -8.39 -3.49 5.22
CA THR A 63 -8.61 -2.62 4.07
C THR A 63 -8.45 -3.38 2.75
N ARG A 64 -7.46 -4.27 2.64
CA ARG A 64 -7.24 -5.10 1.45
C ARG A 64 -8.41 -6.03 1.21
N ALA A 65 -8.95 -6.64 2.26
CA ALA A 65 -10.12 -7.50 2.16
C ALA A 65 -11.36 -6.73 1.68
N LEU A 66 -11.61 -5.54 2.25
CA LEU A 66 -12.71 -4.66 1.83
C LEU A 66 -12.57 -4.23 0.36
N LEU A 67 -11.37 -3.84 -0.06
CA LEU A 67 -11.09 -3.45 -1.44
C LEU A 67 -11.39 -4.59 -2.44
N LYS A 68 -11.00 -5.83 -2.11
CA LYS A 68 -11.30 -7.02 -2.94
C LYS A 68 -12.81 -7.24 -3.09
N VAL A 69 -13.59 -7.05 -2.02
CA VAL A 69 -15.06 -7.14 -2.07
C VAL A 69 -15.64 -6.05 -2.95
N SER A 70 -15.14 -4.81 -2.84
CA SER A 70 -15.58 -3.69 -3.68
C SER A 70 -15.34 -3.96 -5.17
N VAL A 71 -14.16 -4.51 -5.52
CA VAL A 71 -13.83 -4.90 -6.91
C VAL A 71 -14.78 -5.99 -7.41
N ALA A 72 -15.03 -7.04 -6.61
CA ALA A 72 -15.91 -8.14 -7.01
C ALA A 72 -17.37 -7.72 -7.23
N THR A 73 -17.83 -6.71 -6.49
CA THR A 73 -19.20 -6.19 -6.61
C THR A 73 -19.41 -5.42 -7.92
N LEU A 74 -18.37 -4.77 -8.44
CA LEU A 74 -18.41 -4.08 -9.75
C LEU A 74 -18.50 -5.03 -10.95
N SER A 75 -18.12 -6.30 -10.77
CA SER A 75 -18.20 -7.33 -11.82
C SER A 75 -19.62 -7.87 -12.00
N ILE A 76 -20.53 -7.57 -11.06
CA ILE A 76 -21.94 -7.96 -11.10
C ILE A 76 -22.76 -6.75 -11.54
N VAL A 77 -22.57 -6.31 -12.78
CA VAL A 77 -23.55 -5.46 -13.47
C VAL A 77 -24.29 -6.38 -14.43
N VAL A 78 -25.53 -6.72 -14.05
CA VAL A 78 -26.51 -7.46 -14.87
C VAL A 78 -27.08 -6.52 -15.93
#